data_AF-A0A7L0DPG9-F1
#
_entry.id   AF-A0A7L0DPG9-F1
#
_cell.length_a   1.000
_cell.length_b   1.000
_cell.length_c   1.000
_cell.angle_alpha   90.00
_cell.angle_beta   90.00
_cell.angle_gamma   90.00
#
_symmetry.space_group_name_H-M   'P 1'
#
loop_
_entity.id
_entity.type
_entity.pdbx_description
1 polymer ?
#
loop_
_entity_poly.entity_id
_entity_poly.type
_entity_poly.pdbx_seq_one_letter_code
_entity_poly.pdbx_strand_id
1 'polypeptide(L)' 'DLFKSFQTDCFWIGLKNSTGSGWIWEDGSVFNGTKIPSNSPVQHCAVLMKDHVQASSCEVPFPWICEKSLR' A
#
# COMPACT_ATOMS: atom_id res chain seq x y z
N ASP A 1 14.86 -6.37 21.44
CA ASP A 1 13.43 -6.25 21.09
C ASP A 1 13.02 -7.30 20.07
N LEU A 2 12.17 -8.24 20.50
CA LEU A 2 11.51 -9.24 19.65
C LEU A 2 10.69 -8.60 18.50
N PHE A 3 10.31 -7.33 18.67
CA PHE A 3 9.54 -6.54 17.69
C PHE A 3 10.37 -5.93 16.56
N LYS A 4 11.71 -5.94 16.64
CA LYS A 4 12.57 -5.47 15.54
C LYS A 4 12.76 -6.50 14.43
N SER A 5 12.57 -7.79 14.71
CA SER A 5 12.85 -8.87 13.75
C SER A 5 11.70 -9.20 12.79
N PHE A 6 10.54 -8.54 12.94
CA PHE A 6 9.40 -8.65 12.02
C PHE A 6 9.25 -7.42 11.12
N GLN A 7 10.30 -6.63 10.94
CA GLN A 7 10.36 -5.63 9.88
C GLN A 7 10.49 -6.35 8.53
N THR A 8 9.42 -7.02 8.09
CA THR A 8 9.13 -7.04 6.66
C THR A 8 8.99 -5.59 6.27
N ASP A 9 9.97 -5.06 5.54
CA ASP A 9 9.98 -3.66 5.14
C ASP A 9 8.71 -3.37 4.33
N CYS A 10 7.75 -2.72 4.98
CA CYS A 10 6.50 -2.28 4.38
C CYS A 10 6.70 -0.85 3.93
N PHE A 11 6.51 -0.58 2.65
CA PHE A 11 6.64 0.77 2.12
C PHE A 11 5.30 1.23 1.58
N TRP A 12 4.88 2.43 1.97
CA TRP A 12 3.77 3.09 1.29
C TRP A 12 4.09 3.27 -0.20
N ILE A 13 3.10 2.96 -1.02
CA ILE A 13 3.05 3.28 -2.44
C ILE A 13 1.80 4.13 -2.69
N GLY A 14 1.77 4.87 -3.80
CA GLY A 14 0.69 5.80 -4.14
C GLY A 14 -0.60 5.12 -4.60
N LEU A 15 -1.14 4.18 -3.82
CA LEU A 15 -2.31 3.38 -4.16
C LEU A 15 -3.32 3.33 -3.00
N LYS A 16 -4.58 3.67 -3.26
CA LYS A 16 -5.64 3.76 -2.25
C LYS A 16 -7.00 3.24 -2.74
N ASN A 17 -7.85 2.85 -1.80
CA ASN A 17 -9.24 2.45 -2.05
C ASN A 17 -10.18 3.17 -1.06
N SER A 18 -10.38 4.48 -1.27
CA SER A 18 -11.17 5.33 -0.38
C SER A 18 -12.69 5.19 -0.55
N THR A 19 -13.16 4.76 -1.73
CA THR A 19 -14.58 4.72 -2.07
C THR A 19 -15.17 3.30 -2.07
N GLY A 20 -14.35 2.27 -1.80
CA GLY A 20 -14.74 0.88 -1.94
C GLY A 20 -14.90 0.40 -3.39
N SER A 21 -14.71 1.28 -4.37
CA SER A 21 -14.93 1.01 -5.80
C SER A 21 -13.74 0.36 -6.50
N GLY A 22 -12.61 0.22 -5.81
CA GLY A 22 -11.38 -0.33 -6.35
C GLY A 22 -10.14 0.43 -5.91
N TRP A 23 -8.98 -0.11 -6.27
CA TRP A 23 -7.69 0.51 -5.97
C TRP A 23 -7.30 1.47 -7.10
N ILE A 24 -6.94 2.70 -6.72
CA ILE A 24 -6.66 3.80 -7.65
C ILE A 24 -5.28 4.37 -7.31
N TRP A 25 -4.46 4.56 -8.33
CA TRP A 25 -3.15 5.22 -8.22
C TRP A 25 -3.31 6.72 -8.02
N GLU A 26 -2.28 7.41 -7.51
CA GLU A 26 -2.34 8.87 -7.32
C GLU A 26 -2.50 9.67 -8.63
N ASP A 27 -2.24 9.08 -9.80
CA ASP A 27 -2.53 9.67 -11.11
C ASP A 27 -3.99 9.50 -11.58
N GLY A 28 -4.82 8.79 -10.80
CA GLY A 28 -6.23 8.51 -11.09
C GLY A 28 -6.45 7.24 -11.92
N SER A 29 -5.40 6.54 -12.35
CA SER A 29 -5.53 5.28 -13.07
C SER A 29 -5.96 4.14 -12.14
N VAL A 30 -6.77 3.21 -12.66
CA VAL A 30 -7.26 2.06 -11.89
C VAL A 30 -6.18 0.98 -11.86
N PHE A 31 -5.89 0.45 -10.67
CA PHE A 31 -5.00 -0.69 -10.53
C PHE A 31 -5.61 -1.93 -11.18
N ASN A 32 -4.86 -2.53 -12.11
CA ASN A 32 -5.28 -3.70 -12.89
C ASN A 32 -4.69 -5.03 -12.39
N GLY A 33 -4.10 -5.05 -11.20
CA GLY A 33 -3.48 -6.25 -10.64
C GLY A 33 -4.45 -7.20 -9.94
N THR A 34 -3.90 -8.20 -9.26
CA THR A 34 -4.66 -9.15 -8.44
C THR A 34 -5.28 -8.46 -7.23
N LYS A 35 -6.29 -9.10 -6.63
CA LYS A 35 -6.95 -8.60 -5.42
C LYS A 35 -5.93 -8.37 -4.30
N ILE A 36 -5.82 -7.14 -3.83
CA ILE A 36 -4.98 -6.78 -2.68
C ILE A 36 -5.61 -7.39 -1.42
N PRO A 37 -4.88 -8.22 -0.65
CA PRO A 37 -5.40 -8.77 0.58
C PRO A 37 -5.61 -7.68 1.62
N SER A 38 -6.70 -7.79 2.37
CA SER A 38 -7.06 -6.87 3.45
C SER A 38 -7.60 -7.67 4.61
N ASN A 39 -7.17 -7.32 5.81
CA ASN A 39 -7.60 -7.94 7.06
C ASN A 39 -8.70 -7.14 7.75
N SER A 40 -9.01 -5.92 7.28
CA SER A 40 -10.02 -5.05 7.89
C SER A 40 -10.62 -4.05 6.88
N PRO A 41 -11.93 -3.73 6.98
CA PRO A 41 -12.58 -2.76 6.09
C PRO A 41 -11.99 -1.34 6.13
N VAL A 42 -11.27 -0.97 7.19
CA VAL A 42 -10.66 0.36 7.35
C VAL A 42 -9.29 0.49 6.68
N GLN A 43 -8.77 -0.59 6.09
CA GLN A 43 -7.46 -0.59 5.42
C GLN A 43 -7.58 -0.05 4.00
N HIS A 44 -7.51 1.27 3.86
CA HIS A 44 -7.74 1.99 2.60
C HIS A 44 -6.45 2.36 1.85
N CYS A 45 -5.26 2.09 2.40
CA CYS A 45 -3.98 2.41 1.77
C CYS A 45 -3.17 1.13 1.51
N ALA A 46 -2.36 1.12 0.45
CA ALA A 46 -1.56 -0.05 0.09
C ALA A 46 -0.09 0.11 0.47
N VAL A 47 0.49 -0.94 1.05
CA VAL A 47 1.93 -1.08 1.24
C VAL A 47 2.50 -2.11 0.29
N LEU A 48 3.70 -1.85 -0.21
CA LEU A 48 4.55 -2.83 -0.87
C LEU A 48 5.37 -3.57 0.20
N MET A 49 5.23 -4.88 0.21
CA MET A 49 6.11 -5.81 0.91
C MET A 49 7.04 -6.48 -0.10
N LYS A 50 7.98 -7.31 0.36
CA LYS A 50 9.03 -7.91 -0.47
C LYS A 50 8.52 -8.61 -1.74
N ASP A 51 7.35 -9.25 -1.68
CA ASP A 51 6.82 -10.13 -2.72
C ASP A 51 5.35 -9.84 -3.09
N HIS A 52 4.67 -8.95 -2.37
CA HIS A 52 3.26 -8.66 -2.59
C HIS A 52 2.86 -7.26 -2.11
N VAL A 53 1.67 -6.84 -2.53
CA VAL A 53 1.01 -5.62 -2.07
C VAL A 53 -0.04 -6.01 -1.03
N GLN A 54 -0.12 -5.25 0.06
CA GLN A 54 -1.04 -5.52 1.17
C GLN A 54 -1.80 -4.25 1.56
N ALA A 55 -3.07 -4.38 1.94
CA ALA A 55 -3.82 -3.26 2.50
C ALA A 55 -3.42 -2.98 3.96
N SER A 56 -3.31 -1.70 4.31
CA SER A 56 -3.05 -1.22 5.65
C SER A 56 -3.90 0.00 5.99
N SER A 57 -4.05 0.27 7.29
CA SER A 57 -4.62 1.52 7.79
C SER A 57 -3.70 2.66 7.40
N CYS A 58 -4.25 3.74 6.84
CA CYS A 58 -3.46 4.85 6.31
C CYS A 58 -2.65 5.59 7.38
N GLU A 59 -2.98 5.39 8.66
CA GLU A 59 -2.38 6.03 9.83
C GLU A 59 -1.11 5.33 10.32
N VAL A 60 -0.76 4.15 9.76
CA VAL A 60 0.43 3.40 10.19
C VAL A 60 1.71 4.12 9.69
N PRO A 61 2.70 4.38 10.56
CA PRO A 61 3.88 5.15 10.20
C PRO A 61 4.95 4.31 9.48
N PHE A 62 4.63 3.85 8.26
CA PHE A 62 5.59 3.17 7.39
C PHE A 62 6.44 4.16 6.57
N PRO A 63 7.68 3.77 6.17
CA PRO A 63 8.42 4.49 5.14
C PRO A 63 7.67 4.45 3.79
N TRP A 64 8.09 5.26 2.82
CA TRP A 64 7.45 5.34 1.51
C TRP A 64 8.47 5.28 0.37
N ILE A 65 8.01 4.84 -0.79
CA ILE A 65 8.79 4.87 -2.03
C ILE A 65 8.18 5.93 -2.95
N CYS A 66 9.02 6.82 -3.47
CA CYS A 66 8.62 7.79 -4.47
C CYS A 66 9.14 7.38 -5.86
N GLU A 67 8.36 7.66 -6.88
CA GLU A 67 8.78 7.61 -8.28
C GLU A 67 8.80 9.03 -8.86
N LYS A 68 9.77 9.32 -9.72
CA LYS A 68 9.79 10.53 -10.54
C LYS A 68 10.22 10.17 -11.96
N SER A 69 9.42 10.58 -12.94
CA SER A 69 9.78 10.47 -14.35
C SER A 69 11.05 11.28 -14.65
N LEU A 70 11.97 10.71 -15.42
CA LEU A 70 13.20 11.38 -15.88
C LEU A 70 12.97 12.34 -17.07
N ARG A 71 11.71 12.59 -17.43
CA ARG A 71 11.32 13.47 -18.54
C ARG A 71 11.26 14.94 -18.12
#